data_AF-A0A929PWF0-F1
#
_entry.id   AF-A0A929PWF0-F1
#
_cell.length_a   1.000
_cell.length_b   1.000
_cell.length_c   1.000
_cell.angle_alpha   90.00
_cell.angle_beta   90.00
_cell.angle_gamma   90.00
#
_symmetry.space_group_name_H-M   'P 1'
#
loop_
_entity.id
_entity.type
_entity.pdbx_description
1 polymer ?
#
loop_
_entity_poly.entity_id
_entity_poly.type
_entity_poly.pdbx_seq_one_letter_code
_entity_poly.pdbx_strand_id
1 'polypeptide(L)'
;MKTSIKLLSIMVIVLFLSSCAALRGPDMTKISMGMDKETVIATLKRKPESVIGTKKYSRETEEILQYVHQINTTPVEYDWLFFYNNKLVQYGRSMGILIK
;
A
#
# COMPACT_ATOMS: atom_id res chain seq x y z
N MET A 1 -10.88 -13.53 -41.04
CA MET A 1 -9.57 -12.87 -40.77
C MET A 1 -9.67 -11.38 -40.42
N LYS A 2 -10.41 -10.54 -41.18
CA LYS A 2 -10.51 -9.09 -40.91
C LYS A 2 -11.18 -8.72 -39.58
N THR A 3 -12.07 -9.56 -39.05
CA THR A 3 -12.76 -9.36 -37.77
C THR A 3 -11.89 -9.72 -36.56
N SER A 4 -11.05 -10.74 -36.68
CA SER A 4 -10.14 -11.20 -35.63
C SER A 4 -9.03 -10.17 -35.30
N ILE A 5 -8.54 -9.46 -36.31
CA ILE A 5 -7.56 -8.37 -36.14
C ILE A 5 -8.17 -7.18 -35.38
N LYS A 6 -9.43 -6.82 -35.68
CA LYS A 6 -10.12 -5.73 -34.97
C LYS A 6 -10.34 -6.06 -33.49
N LEU A 7 -10.68 -7.31 -33.18
CA LEU A 7 -10.83 -7.79 -31.80
C LEU A 7 -9.50 -7.77 -31.04
N LEU A 8 -8.40 -8.16 -31.69
CA LEU A 8 -7.06 -8.12 -31.11
C LEU A 8 -6.63 -6.69 -30.75
N SER A 9 -6.86 -5.73 -31.66
CA SER A 9 -6.54 -4.31 -31.41
C SER A 9 -7.31 -3.72 -30.22
N ILE A 10 -8.60 -4.06 -30.07
CA ILE A 10 -9.42 -3.59 -28.95
C ILE A 10 -8.92 -4.16 -27.62
N MET A 11 -8.54 -5.45 -27.58
CA MET A 11 -8.01 -6.09 -26.38
C MET A 11 -6.72 -5.43 -25.88
N VAL A 12 -5.82 -5.06 -26.80
CA VAL A 12 -4.57 -4.36 -26.46
C VAL A 12 -4.85 -2.97 -25.86
N ILE A 13 -5.81 -2.21 -26.42
CA ILE A 13 -6.15 -0.88 -25.91
C ILE A 13 -6.74 -0.94 -24.48
N VAL A 14 -7.58 -1.93 -24.19
CA VAL A 14 -8.15 -2.13 -22.85
C VAL A 14 -7.06 -2.45 -21.82
N LEU A 15 -6.03 -3.22 -22.20
CA LEU A 15 -4.90 -3.51 -21.33
C LEU A 15 -4.09 -2.25 -20.98
N PHE A 16 -3.86 -1.36 -21.96
CA PHE A 16 -3.11 -0.11 -21.72
C PHE A 16 -3.85 0.88 -20.81
N LEU A 17 -5.19 0.96 -20.91
CA LEU A 17 -6.02 1.84 -20.08
C LEU A 17 -6.07 1.43 -18.60
N SER A 18 -5.72 0.17 -18.27
CA SER A 18 -5.74 -0.32 -16.88
C SER A 18 -4.54 0.14 -16.02
N SER A 19 -3.48 0.71 -16.64
CA SER A 19 -2.21 1.00 -15.95
C SER A 19 -2.19 2.28 -15.10
N CYS A 20 -3.23 3.12 -15.15
CA CYS A 20 -3.18 4.47 -14.56
C CYS A 20 -3.31 4.51 -13.02
N ALA A 21 -3.66 3.39 -12.37
CA ALA A 21 -3.85 3.34 -10.91
C ALA A 21 -2.56 3.21 -10.10
N ALA A 22 -1.43 2.85 -10.72
CA ALA A 22 -0.19 2.49 -10.02
C ALA A 22 0.59 3.68 -9.41
N LEU A 23 0.20 4.92 -9.74
CA LEU A 23 0.97 6.13 -9.40
C LEU A 23 0.48 6.86 -8.14
N ARG A 24 -0.64 6.44 -7.53
CA ARG A 24 -1.17 7.09 -6.33
C ARG A 24 -0.73 6.34 -5.07
N GLY A 25 -0.45 7.10 -4.01
CA GLY A 25 -0.23 6.57 -2.68
C GLY A 25 -1.43 5.76 -2.18
N PRO A 26 -1.22 4.88 -1.19
CA PRO A 26 -2.31 4.15 -0.55
C PRO A 26 -3.32 5.11 0.08
N ASP A 27 -4.60 4.77 -0.05
CA ASP A 27 -5.70 5.61 0.42
C ASP A 27 -6.06 5.28 1.87
N MET A 28 -5.49 6.04 2.80
CA MET A 28 -5.66 5.85 4.24
C MET A 28 -7.09 6.09 4.74
N THR A 29 -7.98 6.72 3.94
CA THR A 29 -9.38 6.92 4.38
C THR A 29 -10.20 5.62 4.31
N LYS A 30 -9.64 4.56 3.72
CA LYS A 30 -10.33 3.26 3.56
C LYS A 30 -10.11 2.31 4.73
N ILE A 31 -9.16 2.63 5.61
CA ILE A 31 -8.84 1.79 6.77
C ILE A 31 -9.39 2.42 8.05
N SER A 32 -9.53 1.63 9.11
CA SER A 32 -10.01 2.11 10.41
C SER A 32 -9.30 1.38 11.54
N MET A 33 -9.22 2.04 12.69
CA MET A 33 -8.64 1.43 13.90
C MET A 33 -9.38 0.13 14.25
N GLY A 34 -8.63 -0.88 14.69
CA GLY A 34 -9.15 -2.22 15.01
C GLY A 34 -9.27 -3.18 13.82
N MET A 35 -9.03 -2.73 12.57
CA MET A 35 -8.86 -3.66 11.44
C MET A 35 -7.64 -4.55 11.66
N ASP A 36 -7.72 -5.81 11.24
CA ASP A 36 -6.56 -6.68 11.24
C ASP A 36 -5.59 -6.38 10.09
N LYS A 37 -4.33 -6.77 10.26
CA LYS A 37 -3.25 -6.49 9.31
C LYS A 37 -3.55 -6.98 7.91
N GLU A 38 -4.06 -8.20 7.78
CA GLU A 38 -4.40 -8.82 6.51
C GLU A 38 -5.50 -8.03 5.78
N THR A 39 -6.55 -7.64 6.51
CA THR A 39 -7.65 -6.83 5.99
C THR A 39 -7.17 -5.44 5.57
N VAL A 40 -6.28 -4.80 6.35
CA VAL A 40 -5.68 -3.51 5.97
C VAL A 40 -4.88 -3.62 4.68
N ILE A 41 -4.01 -4.63 4.55
CA ILE A 41 -3.21 -4.85 3.33
C ILE A 41 -4.12 -5.07 2.11
N ALA A 42 -5.16 -5.89 2.26
CA ALA A 42 -6.13 -6.13 1.20
C ALA A 42 -6.90 -4.87 0.80
N THR A 43 -7.28 -4.05 1.79
CA THR A 43 -8.05 -2.81 1.58
C THR A 43 -7.23 -1.73 0.87
N LEU A 44 -5.96 -1.59 1.22
CA LEU A 44 -5.03 -0.66 0.57
C LEU A 44 -4.63 -1.14 -0.83
N LYS A 45 -4.92 -2.40 -1.20
CA LYS A 45 -4.57 -3.02 -2.49
C LYS A 45 -3.10 -2.88 -2.85
N ARG A 46 -2.24 -2.76 -1.83
CA ARG A 46 -0.80 -2.53 -1.97
C ARG A 46 -0.09 -3.26 -0.85
N LYS A 47 1.08 -3.84 -1.17
CA LYS A 47 1.96 -4.44 -0.18
C LYS A 47 2.74 -3.34 0.55
N PRO A 48 3.01 -3.50 1.85
CA PRO A 48 3.92 -2.60 2.55
C PRO A 48 5.30 -2.69 1.90
N GLU A 49 6.00 -1.56 1.88
CA GLU A 49 7.38 -1.49 1.39
C GLU A 49 8.32 -2.21 2.36
N SER A 50 8.08 -2.06 3.66
CA SER A 50 8.86 -2.73 4.70
C SER A 50 8.10 -2.83 6.03
N VAL A 51 8.59 -3.71 6.91
CA VAL A 51 8.27 -3.70 8.34
C VAL A 51 9.43 -2.98 9.04
N ILE A 52 9.18 -1.78 9.55
CA ILE A 52 10.24 -0.91 10.10
C ILE A 52 10.44 -1.06 11.60
N GLY A 53 9.54 -1.78 12.27
CA GLY A 53 9.64 -2.09 13.68
C GLY A 53 8.84 -3.32 14.03
N THR A 54 9.39 -4.17 14.88
CA THR A 54 8.65 -5.24 15.52
C THR A 54 9.11 -5.41 16.96
N LYS A 55 8.17 -5.64 17.86
CA LYS A 55 8.46 -5.95 19.25
C LYS A 55 7.51 -7.02 19.73
N LYS A 56 8.07 -8.10 20.29
CA LYS A 56 7.30 -9.21 20.83
C LYS A 56 7.30 -9.15 22.35
N TYR A 57 6.12 -9.10 22.93
CA TYR A 57 5.85 -9.29 24.36
C TYR A 57 5.39 -10.74 24.59
N SER A 58 5.21 -11.14 25.86
CA SER A 58 4.92 -12.54 26.22
C SER A 58 3.68 -13.13 25.53
N ARG A 59 2.68 -12.30 25.18
CA ARG A 59 1.45 -12.71 24.47
C ARG A 59 1.02 -11.76 23.35
N GLU A 60 1.75 -10.68 23.15
CA GLU A 60 1.33 -9.57 22.29
C GLU A 60 2.48 -9.20 21.34
N THR A 61 2.14 -8.78 20.13
CA THR A 61 3.13 -8.38 19.13
C THR A 61 2.80 -6.99 18.64
N GLU A 62 3.79 -6.12 18.65
CA GLU A 62 3.74 -4.80 18.03
C GLU A 62 4.50 -4.86 16.70
N GLU A 63 3.91 -4.33 15.64
CA GLU A 63 4.50 -4.26 14.30
C GLU A 63 4.22 -2.90 13.68
N ILE A 64 5.19 -2.36 12.93
CA ILE A 64 5.04 -1.10 12.21
C ILE A 64 5.28 -1.36 10.73
N LEU A 65 4.24 -1.18 9.93
CA LEU A 65 4.32 -1.28 8.47
C LEU A 65 4.56 0.10 7.86
N GLN A 66 5.42 0.15 6.85
CA GLN A 66 5.71 1.36 6.09
C GLN A 66 5.20 1.22 4.67
N TYR A 67 4.54 2.27 4.19
CA TYR A 67 4.12 2.43 2.79
C TYR A 67 4.67 3.73 2.23
N VAL A 68 5.08 3.75 0.97
CA VAL A 68 5.40 5.00 0.28
C VAL A 68 4.10 5.72 -0.08
N HIS A 69 3.95 6.95 0.40
CA HIS A 69 2.82 7.82 0.07
C HIS A 69 3.02 8.46 -1.30
N GLN A 70 4.17 9.12 -1.50
CA GLN A 70 4.49 9.82 -2.73
C GLN A 70 5.98 9.70 -3.07
N ILE A 71 6.27 9.23 -4.29
CA ILE A 71 7.65 8.96 -4.75
C ILE A 71 8.29 10.21 -5.37
N ASN A 72 7.49 11.18 -5.81
CA ASN A 72 7.97 12.36 -6.56
C ASN A 72 8.27 13.57 -5.67
N THR A 73 8.31 13.40 -4.35
CA THR A 73 8.67 14.44 -3.38
C THR A 73 10.05 14.15 -2.80
N THR A 74 10.80 15.19 -2.44
CA THR A 74 12.05 15.06 -1.67
C THR A 74 11.95 15.96 -0.44
N PRO A 75 11.92 15.40 0.79
CA PRO A 75 12.02 13.97 1.11
C PRO A 75 10.81 13.14 0.65
N VAL A 76 11.00 11.82 0.55
CA VAL A 76 9.92 10.88 0.23
C VAL A 76 8.97 10.82 1.43
N GLU A 77 7.67 10.89 1.14
CA GLU A 77 6.63 10.79 2.16
C GLU A 77 6.24 9.33 2.38
N TYR A 78 6.14 8.92 3.65
CA TYR A 78 5.74 7.57 4.05
C TYR A 78 4.50 7.61 4.93
N ASP A 79 3.65 6.60 4.78
CA ASP A 79 2.59 6.30 5.75
C ASP A 79 3.06 5.15 6.64
N TRP A 80 3.01 5.35 7.96
CA TRP A 80 3.37 4.35 8.96
C TRP A 80 2.09 3.86 9.65
N LEU A 81 1.93 2.54 9.71
CA LEU A 81 0.79 1.88 10.30
C LEU A 81 1.27 1.01 11.46
N PHE A 82 0.75 1.29 12.66
CA PHE A 82 1.11 0.62 13.89
C PHE A 82 0.06 -0.43 14.23
N PHE A 83 0.52 -1.66 14.38
CA PHE A 83 -0.30 -2.81 14.73
C PHE A 83 0.06 -3.28 16.12
N TYR A 84 -0.94 -3.51 16.96
CA TYR A 84 -0.80 -4.16 18.25
C TYR A 84 -1.68 -5.40 18.28
N ASN A 85 -1.08 -6.56 18.56
CA ASN A 85 -1.74 -7.86 18.53
C ASN A 85 -2.57 -8.08 17.24
N ASN A 86 -1.93 -7.82 16.10
CA ASN A 86 -2.52 -7.87 14.76
C ASN A 86 -3.64 -6.86 14.48
N LYS A 87 -3.85 -5.84 15.32
CA LYS A 87 -4.90 -4.83 15.16
C LYS A 87 -4.31 -3.45 14.91
N LEU A 88 -4.82 -2.72 13.92
CA LEU A 88 -4.39 -1.36 13.63
C LEU A 88 -4.77 -0.45 14.81
N VAL A 89 -3.79 0.15 15.48
CA VAL A 89 -4.02 1.04 16.62
C VAL A 89 -3.71 2.50 16.31
N GLN A 90 -2.85 2.74 15.32
CA GLN A 90 -2.48 4.09 14.91
C GLN A 90 -1.98 4.06 13.45
N TYR A 91 -2.17 5.16 12.74
CA TYR A 91 -1.45 5.43 11.49
C TYR A 91 -1.20 6.92 11.34
N GLY A 92 -0.19 7.28 10.55
CA GLY A 92 0.14 8.66 10.29
C GLY A 92 1.23 8.81 9.24
N ARG A 93 1.39 10.04 8.77
CA ARG A 93 2.42 10.38 7.79
C ARG A 93 3.73 10.70 8.50
N SER A 94 4.81 10.16 7.97
CA SER A 94 6.18 10.41 8.41
C SER A 94 7.01 10.92 7.24
N MET A 95 7.81 11.96 7.51
CA MET A 95 8.80 12.48 6.57
C MET A 95 10.10 11.72 6.79
N GLY A 96 10.46 10.82 5.87
CA GLY A 96 11.64 9.99 5.98
C GLY A 96 12.72 10.40 4.98
N ILE A 97 13.99 10.38 5.40
CA ILE A 97 15.11 10.36 4.45
C ILE A 97 15.26 8.90 3.98
N LEU A 98 15.26 8.71 2.66
CA LEU A 98 15.48 7.41 2.04
C LEU A 98 16.94 7.00 2.30
N ILE A 99 17.21 6.28 3.39
CA ILE A 99 18.53 5.68 3.63
C ILE A 99 18.58 4.45 2.73
N LYS A 100 19.31 4.61 1.62
CA LYS A 100 19.50 3.62 0.56
C LYS A 100 20.63 2.66 0.89
#